data_AF-A0AA39KZL6-F1
#
_entry.id   AF-A0AA39KZL6-F1
#
_cell.length_a   1.000
_cell.length_b   1.000
_cell.length_c   1.000
_cell.angle_alpha   90.00
_cell.angle_beta   90.00
_cell.angle_gamma   90.00
#
_symmetry.space_group_name_H-M   'P 1'
#
loop_
_entity.id
_entity.type
_entity.pdbx_description
1 polymer ?
#
loop_
_entity_poly.entity_id
_entity_poly.type
_entity_poly.pdbx_seq_one_letter_code
_entity_poly.pdbx_strand_id
1 'polypeptide(L)' 'MILADFGASVIRVDRTGVLQRDVLGNGKRSIALNLKGEKGAEIFRKLSDNSDVVIDPFRKVFKLLQV' A
#
# COMPACT_ATOMS: atom_id res chain seq x y z
N MET A 1 0.15 -3.42 -14.59
CA MET A 1 0.91 -2.41 -15.33
C MET A 1 2.36 -2.56 -14.90
N ILE A 2 3.36 -2.32 -15.74
CA ILE A 2 4.81 -2.56 -15.49
C ILE A 2 5.11 -3.80 -14.65
N LEU A 3 5.35 -3.72 -13.33
CA LEU A 3 5.76 -4.88 -12.52
C LEU A 3 4.84 -6.10 -12.69
N ALA A 4 3.53 -5.89 -12.68
CA ALA A 4 2.57 -6.97 -12.90
C ALA A 4 2.58 -7.49 -14.34
N ASP A 5 2.87 -6.63 -15.32
CA ASP A 5 2.93 -7.01 -16.74
C ASP A 5 4.19 -7.84 -17.04
N PHE A 6 5.27 -7.59 -16.30
CA PHE A 6 6.50 -8.38 -16.31
C PHE A 6 6.45 -9.63 -15.40
N GLY A 7 5.25 -10.00 -14.90
CA GLY A 7 5.02 -11.27 -14.20
C GLY A 7 5.13 -11.21 -12.67
N ALA A 8 5.34 -10.03 -12.07
CA ALA A 8 5.37 -9.93 -10.60
C ALA A 8 3.96 -10.07 -9.99
N SER A 9 3.89 -10.70 -8.82
CA SER A 9 2.68 -10.67 -7.98
C SER A 9 2.60 -9.34 -7.24
N VAL A 10 1.74 -8.44 -7.69
CA VAL A 10 1.64 -7.08 -7.13
C VAL A 10 0.38 -6.94 -6.29
N ILE A 11 0.54 -6.50 -5.03
CA ILE A 11 -0.55 -6.08 -4.15
C ILE A 11 -0.47 -4.56 -3.96
N ARG A 12 -1.57 -3.86 -4.24
CA ARG A 12 -1.72 -2.44 -3.88
C ARG A 12 -2.46 -2.32 -2.55
N VAL A 13 -1.98 -1.42 -1.71
CA VAL A 13 -2.61 -1.07 -0.43
C VAL A 13 -3.26 0.30 -0.55
N ASP A 14 -4.59 0.30 -0.56
CA ASP A 14 -5.42 1.50 -0.66
C ASP A 14 -5.93 1.94 0.72
N ARG A 15 -6.34 3.21 0.85
CA ARG A 15 -6.96 3.71 2.08
C ARG A 15 -8.44 3.31 2.13
N THR A 16 -8.89 2.83 3.29
CA THR A 16 -10.31 2.56 3.56
C THR A 16 -11.17 3.82 3.40
N GLY A 17 -12.38 3.64 2.85
CA GLY A 17 -13.38 4.72 2.75
C GLY A 17 -13.17 5.70 1.59
N VAL A 18 -12.21 5.44 0.70
CA VAL A 18 -11.98 6.23 -0.51
C VAL A 18 -12.34 5.39 -1.73
N LEU A 19 -13.41 5.76 -2.42
CA LEU A 19 -13.72 5.24 -3.75
C LEU A 19 -12.91 6.04 -4.77
N GLN A 20 -11.83 5.46 -5.26
CA GLN A 20 -11.04 6.02 -6.36
C GLN A 20 -11.24 5.19 -7.62
N ARG A 21 -11.52 5.88 -8.73
CA ARG A 21 -11.53 5.25 -10.05
C ARG A 21 -10.09 4.93 -10.42
N ASP A 22 -9.79 3.64 -10.46
CA ASP A 22 -8.46 3.15 -10.72
C ASP A 22 -8.30 2.68 -12.16
N VAL A 23 -7.51 3.43 -12.93
CA VAL A 23 -7.20 3.11 -14.34
C VAL A 23 -5.85 2.41 -14.50
N LEU A 24 -5.07 2.27 -13.41
CA LEU A 24 -3.72 1.67 -13.41
C LEU A 24 -3.66 0.37 -12.60
N GLY A 25 -4.81 -0.17 -12.19
CA GLY A 25 -4.97 -1.36 -11.37
C GLY A 25 -4.71 -2.68 -12.08
N ASN A 26 -4.65 -2.68 -13.41
CA ASN A 26 -4.55 -3.89 -14.21
C ASN A 26 -3.39 -4.79 -13.76
N GLY A 27 -3.71 -6.07 -13.53
CA GLY A 27 -2.76 -7.10 -13.08
C GLY A 27 -2.39 -7.06 -11.59
N LYS A 28 -2.95 -6.12 -10.80
CA LYS A 28 -2.67 -5.98 -9.37
C LYS A 28 -3.85 -6.50 -8.55
N ARG A 29 -3.58 -7.15 -7.43
CA ARG A 29 -4.56 -7.35 -6.36
C ARG A 29 -4.63 -6.06 -5.52
N SER A 30 -5.81 -5.68 -5.03
CA SER A 30 -5.96 -4.53 -4.13
C SER A 30 -6.55 -4.96 -2.79
N ILE A 31 -6.04 -4.35 -1.72
CA ILE A 31 -6.60 -4.42 -0.38
C ILE A 31 -6.74 -3.01 0.17
N ALA A 32 -7.81 -2.76 0.93
CA ALA A 32 -7.99 -1.48 1.63
C ALA A 32 -7.60 -1.66 3.10
N LEU A 33 -6.66 -0.85 3.60
CA LEU A 33 -6.20 -0.85 4.99
C LEU A 33 -6.25 0.55 5.60
N ASN A 34 -6.63 0.63 6.87
CA ASN A 34 -6.42 1.83 7.68
C ASN A 34 -5.05 1.76 8.37
N LEU A 35 -4.01 2.26 7.70
CA LEU A 35 -2.63 2.25 8.23
C LEU A 35 -2.40 3.18 9.42
N LYS A 36 -3.39 3.99 9.82
CA LYS A 36 -3.31 4.79 11.05
C LYS A 36 -3.64 3.98 12.31
N GLY A 37 -4.34 2.85 12.17
CA GLY A 37 -4.68 1.97 13.27
C GLY A 37 -3.67 0.83 13.41
N GLU A 38 -3.46 0.37 14.65
CA GLU A 38 -2.50 -0.69 14.97
C GLU A 38 -2.73 -1.97 14.15
N LYS A 39 -3.98 -2.42 14.06
CA LYS A 39 -4.35 -3.60 13.26
C LYS A 39 -3.98 -3.46 11.78
N GLY A 40 -4.19 -2.29 11.19
CA GLY A 40 -3.85 -2.03 9.80
C GLY A 40 -2.34 -2.01 9.57
N ALA A 41 -1.60 -1.42 10.50
CA ALA A 41 -0.13 -1.41 10.49
C ALA A 41 0.45 -2.82 10.66
N GLU A 42 -0.12 -3.66 11.53
CA GLU A 42 0.31 -5.05 11.74
C GLU A 42 0.11 -5.90 10.48
N ILE A 43 -1.07 -5.81 9.85
CA ILE A 43 -1.34 -6.52 8.59
C ILE A 43 -0.36 -6.07 7.50
N PHE A 44 -0.13 -4.76 7.37
CA PHE A 44 0.84 -4.23 6.40
C PHE A 44 2.26 -4.73 6.67
N ARG A 45 2.68 -4.78 7.94
CA ARG A 45 3.99 -5.33 8.32
C ARG A 45 4.11 -6.79 7.93
N LYS A 46 3.12 -7.63 8.26
CA LYS A 46 3.09 -9.05 7.84
C LYS A 46 3.17 -9.23 6.32
N LEU A 47 2.49 -8.37 5.55
CA LEU A 47 2.58 -8.40 4.08
C LEU A 47 3.98 -8.00 3.61
N SER A 48 4.55 -6.97 4.22
CA SER A 48 5.89 -6.47 3.90
C SER A 48 6.96 -7.51 4.19
N ASP A 49 6.85 -8.24 5.32
CA ASP A 49 7.79 -9.29 5.72
C ASP A 49 7.82 -10.46 4.71
N ASN A 50 6.74 -10.64 3.94
CA ASN A 50 6.62 -11.67 2.90
C ASN A 50 6.77 -11.11 1.47
N SER A 51 7.15 -9.84 1.31
CA SER A 51 7.27 -9.18 0.00
C SER A 51 8.73 -8.92 -0.34
N ASP A 52 9.12 -9.13 -1.60
CA ASP A 52 10.47 -8.83 -2.06
C ASP A 52 10.75 -7.32 -2.15
N VAL A 53 9.71 -6.52 -2.43
CA VAL A 53 9.81 -5.07 -2.65
C VAL A 53 8.60 -4.34 -2.04
N VAL A 54 8.88 -3.24 -1.35
CA VAL A 54 7.86 -2.28 -0.89
C VAL A 54 8.05 -0.95 -1.62
N ILE A 55 6.99 -0.43 -2.23
CA ILE A 55 7.01 0.86 -2.94
C ILE A 55 6.14 1.84 -2.15
N ASP A 56 6.77 2.86 -1.57
CA ASP A 56 6.12 3.95 -0.85
C ASP A 56 6.36 5.29 -1.57
N PRO A 57 5.48 5.70 -2.49
CA PRO A 57 5.59 6.96 -3.20
C PRO A 57 5.04 8.14 -2.38
N PHE A 58 4.64 7.93 -1.11
CA PHE A 58 4.07 9.00 -0.30
C PHE A 58 5.16 9.94 0.20
N ARG A 59 4.90 11.25 0.06
CA ARG A 59 5.77 12.26 0.64
C ARG A 59 5.74 12.12 2.18
N LYS A 60 6.93 12.08 2.79
CA LYS A 60 7.07 12.20 4.24
C LYS A 60 6.46 13.53 4.69
N VAL A 61 5.37 13.47 5.45
CA VAL A 61 4.83 14.64 6.14
C VAL A 61 5.62 14.77 7.45
N PHE A 62 6.29 15.90 7.65
CA PHE A 62 6.92 16.20 8.94
C PHE A 62 5.83 16.21 10.02
N LYS A 63 5.93 15.33 11.03
CA LYS A 63 5.23 15.51 12.29
C LYS A 63 5.89 16.70 12.99
N LEU A 64 5.32 17.89 12.85
CA LEU A 64 5.63 19.01 13.72
C LEU A 64 5.16 18.64 15.15
N LEU A 65 6.11 18.59 16.07
CA LEU A 65 6.00 18.59 17.53
C LEU A 65 5.39 17.35 18.23
N GLN A 66 6.30 16.54 18.80
CA GLN A 66 6.20 16.07 20.19
C GLN A 66 7.60 16.09 20.80
N VAL A 67 8.09 17.29 21.16
CA VAL A 67 8.94 17.58 22.33
C VAL A 67 8.51 18.95 22.83
#